data_AF-A0A9X8RLH6-F1
#
_entry.id   AF-A0A9X8RLH6-F1
#
_cell.length_a   1.000
_cell.length_b   1.000
_cell.length_c   1.000
_cell.angle_alpha   90.00
_cell.angle_beta   90.00
_cell.angle_gamma   90.00
#
_symmetry.space_group_name_H-M   'P 1'
#
loop_
_entity.id
_entity.type
_entity.pdbx_description
1 polymer ?
#
loop_
_entity_poly.entity_id
_entity_poly.type
_entity_poly.pdbx_seq_one_letter_code
_entity_poly.pdbx_strand_id
1 'polypeptide(L)'
;MNNIFIPKEIIIGFQNRNGTYTGKLAYVIYKDENGKLRKEQSWNSWRDKNIEPLIYKNTPMSGFVLNKKIGGYNTGWNHRQTYVRIYDSRGFEFEITVENLLYILENTSSIKGKGLEGEFVYGWDGKDLILIPISSPDYKEITEFNKILHNKQIIKAKDLIIGATYRTKQNQTFIYIGKFDYYSLYGKKCTGKYHWFYNVERDDFEQFRSVLNKLISIIDSDCHENYADIFHKMEGSYFYSPIDESKNEYIEYSLEEFKEKMKDDKTCWGIEFYANREKVRIYSDGRIKYLKGRSTLYTYGYREEKYNNLEELYNKIRPQYLNTYLLNGRLYREGK
;
A
#
# COMPACT_ATOMS: atom_id res chain seq x y z
N MET A 1 -8.22 -5.30 5.35
CA MET A 1 -8.78 -6.55 4.80
C MET A 1 -7.65 -7.39 4.24
N ASN A 2 -7.59 -8.68 4.59
CA ASN A 2 -6.63 -9.61 4.00
C ASN A 2 -7.03 -9.83 2.53
N ASN A 3 -6.07 -9.64 1.62
CA ASN A 3 -6.32 -9.70 0.18
C ASN A 3 -6.28 -11.16 -0.31
N ILE A 4 -7.26 -11.94 0.14
CA ILE A 4 -7.36 -13.36 -0.18
C ILE A 4 -7.78 -13.53 -1.65
N PHE A 5 -7.01 -14.32 -2.39
CA PHE A 5 -7.29 -14.66 -3.78
C PHE A 5 -7.88 -16.07 -3.91
N ILE A 6 -9.01 -16.20 -4.61
CA ILE A 6 -9.67 -17.48 -4.88
C ILE A 6 -9.55 -17.79 -6.39
N PRO A 7 -8.69 -18.73 -6.81
CA PRO A 7 -8.57 -19.09 -8.22
C PRO A 7 -9.78 -19.87 -8.71
N LYS A 8 -10.03 -19.85 -10.03
CA LYS A 8 -11.09 -20.65 -10.68
C LYS A 8 -10.75 -22.14 -10.76
N GLU A 9 -9.47 -22.45 -10.86
CA GLU A 9 -8.95 -23.81 -11.03
C GLU A 9 -7.74 -24.01 -10.10
N ILE A 10 -7.61 -25.24 -9.62
CA ILE A 10 -6.47 -25.71 -8.85
C ILE A 10 -5.76 -26.81 -9.63
N ILE A 11 -4.44 -26.85 -9.47
CA ILE A 11 -3.54 -27.84 -10.06
C ILE A 11 -2.83 -28.53 -8.91
N ILE A 12 -2.82 -29.86 -8.94
CA ILE A 12 -2.32 -30.68 -7.84
C ILE A 12 -1.14 -31.50 -8.33
N GLY A 13 0.04 -31.23 -7.76
CA GLY A 13 1.22 -32.07 -7.93
C GLY A 13 1.36 -33.03 -6.76
N PHE A 14 2.00 -34.17 -6.97
CA PHE A 14 2.11 -35.22 -5.96
C PHE A 14 3.55 -35.58 -5.65
N GLN A 15 3.80 -36.01 -4.41
CA GLN A 15 5.00 -36.71 -4.01
C GLN A 15 4.60 -37.96 -3.21
N ASN A 16 5.32 -39.07 -3.39
CA ASN A 16 5.07 -40.28 -2.60
C ASN A 16 5.39 -40.03 -1.11
N ARG A 17 4.45 -40.41 -0.24
CA ARG A 17 4.56 -40.18 1.21
C ARG A 17 3.84 -41.29 1.97
N ASN A 18 4.59 -42.27 2.47
CA ASN A 18 4.04 -43.45 3.16
C ASN A 18 3.17 -43.15 4.40
N GLY A 19 3.32 -41.97 5.01
CA GLY A 19 2.54 -41.55 6.18
C GLY A 19 1.17 -40.94 5.85
N THR A 20 0.69 -41.08 4.61
CA THR A 20 -0.60 -40.57 4.12
C THR A 20 -1.53 -41.78 3.86
N TYR A 21 -2.84 -41.59 3.91
CA TYR A 21 -3.79 -42.65 3.57
C TYR A 21 -3.69 -43.06 2.10
N THR A 22 -3.42 -42.09 1.24
CA THR A 22 -3.33 -42.27 -0.21
C THR A 22 -1.94 -42.72 -0.68
N GLY A 23 -0.96 -42.76 0.23
CA GLY A 23 0.46 -42.94 -0.11
C GLY A 23 1.08 -41.75 -0.84
N LYS A 24 0.35 -40.63 -1.00
CA LYS A 24 0.77 -39.43 -1.71
C LYS A 24 0.45 -38.16 -0.91
N LEU A 25 1.37 -37.20 -0.93
CA LEU A 25 1.14 -35.84 -0.46
C LEU A 25 0.94 -34.92 -1.66
N ALA A 26 -0.03 -34.02 -1.57
CA ALA A 26 -0.36 -33.06 -2.60
C ALA A 26 0.27 -31.69 -2.33
N TYR A 27 0.79 -31.08 -3.39
CA TYR A 27 1.08 -29.65 -3.47
C TYR A 27 0.07 -29.01 -4.42
N VAL A 28 -0.91 -28.34 -3.82
CA VAL A 28 -1.96 -27.58 -4.52
C VAL A 28 -1.44 -26.20 -4.93
N ILE A 29 -1.65 -25.84 -6.19
CA ILE A 29 -1.21 -24.57 -6.80
C ILE A 29 -2.28 -24.08 -7.80
N TYR A 30 -2.10 -22.90 -8.38
CA TYR A 30 -3.02 -22.32 -9.36
C TYR A 30 -2.26 -21.58 -10.49
N LYS A 31 -2.98 -21.33 -11.59
CA LYS A 31 -2.56 -20.39 -12.64
C LYS A 31 -3.16 -19.02 -12.35
N ASP A 32 -2.34 -17.97 -12.47
CA ASP A 32 -2.82 -16.59 -12.38
C ASP A 32 -3.65 -16.19 -13.62
N GLU A 33 -4.18 -14.97 -13.62
CA GLU A 33 -5.01 -14.46 -14.72
C GLU A 33 -4.28 -14.41 -16.07
N ASN A 34 -2.94 -14.41 -16.07
CA ASN A 34 -2.11 -14.44 -17.28
C ASN A 34 -1.79 -15.88 -17.72
N GLY A 35 -2.36 -16.89 -17.05
CA GLY A 35 -2.12 -18.31 -17.33
C GLY A 35 -0.80 -18.84 -16.77
N LYS A 36 -0.04 -18.04 -16.01
CA LYS A 36 1.26 -18.45 -15.45
C LYS A 36 1.06 -19.23 -14.16
N LEU A 37 1.72 -20.38 -14.05
CA LEU A 37 1.70 -21.19 -12.83
C LEU A 37 2.49 -20.48 -11.71
N ARG A 38 1.85 -20.26 -10.56
CA ARG A 38 2.53 -19.65 -9.41
C ARG A 38 3.51 -20.64 -8.80
N LYS A 39 4.66 -20.15 -8.31
CA LYS A 39 5.75 -20.98 -7.75
C LYS A 39 6.15 -22.17 -8.66
N GLU A 40 6.05 -22.00 -9.98
CA GLU A 40 6.24 -23.07 -10.98
C GLU A 40 7.53 -23.88 -10.80
N GLN A 41 8.67 -23.19 -10.61
CA GLN A 41 9.96 -23.85 -10.42
C GLN A 41 9.97 -24.72 -9.15
N SER A 42 9.51 -24.19 -8.02
CA SER A 42 9.44 -24.92 -6.76
C SER A 42 8.46 -26.09 -6.84
N TRP A 43 7.30 -25.89 -7.47
CA TRP A 43 6.29 -26.92 -7.65
C TRP A 43 6.77 -28.05 -8.55
N ASN A 44 7.37 -27.74 -9.70
CA ASN A 44 7.95 -28.72 -10.62
C ASN A 44 9.17 -29.45 -10.05
N SER A 45 9.94 -28.79 -9.17
CA SER A 45 11.06 -29.43 -8.47
C SER A 45 10.61 -30.37 -7.36
N TRP A 46 9.47 -30.08 -6.72
CA TRP A 46 8.97 -30.82 -5.57
C TRP A 46 8.16 -32.07 -5.99
N ARG A 47 7.33 -31.94 -7.02
CA ARG A 47 6.47 -33.04 -7.47
C ARG A 47 7.27 -34.17 -8.12
N ASP A 48 6.79 -35.40 -7.96
CA ASP A 48 7.24 -36.54 -8.73
C ASP A 48 6.83 -36.34 -10.20
N LYS A 49 7.82 -36.33 -11.11
CA LYS A 49 7.59 -36.12 -12.54
C LYS A 49 6.90 -37.31 -13.21
N ASN A 50 6.90 -38.47 -12.57
CA ASN A 50 6.25 -39.68 -13.07
C ASN A 50 4.76 -39.74 -12.68
N ILE A 51 4.29 -38.83 -11.81
CA ILE A 51 2.88 -38.72 -11.46
C ILE A 51 2.30 -37.51 -12.18
N GLU A 52 1.30 -37.76 -13.03
CA GLU A 52 0.62 -36.68 -13.73
C GLU A 52 -0.13 -35.77 -12.75
N PRO A 53 0.01 -34.43 -12.89
CA PRO A 53 -0.74 -33.48 -12.10
C PRO A 53 -2.24 -33.57 -12.39
N LEU A 54 -3.06 -33.43 -11.35
CA LEU A 54 -4.51 -33.33 -11.50
C LEU A 54 -4.94 -31.86 -11.58
N ILE A 55 -6.00 -31.59 -12.36
CA ILE A 55 -6.58 -30.26 -12.49
C ILE A 55 -8.06 -30.35 -12.13
N TYR A 56 -8.49 -29.51 -11.19
CA TYR A 56 -9.88 -29.43 -10.78
C TYR A 56 -10.38 -27.99 -10.79
N LYS A 57 -11.69 -27.83 -11.04
CA LYS A 57 -12.37 -26.58 -10.76
C LYS A 57 -12.39 -26.34 -9.25
N ASN A 58 -12.18 -25.09 -8.85
CA ASN A 58 -12.22 -24.67 -7.45
C ASN A 58 -13.62 -24.19 -7.06
N THR A 59 -14.59 -25.11 -7.17
CA THR A 59 -15.97 -24.87 -6.75
C THR A 59 -16.16 -25.34 -5.31
N PRO A 60 -17.16 -24.81 -4.57
CA PRO A 60 -17.53 -25.32 -3.25
C PRO A 60 -17.60 -26.84 -3.24
N MET A 61 -16.92 -27.44 -2.28
CA MET A 61 -16.82 -28.89 -2.13
C MET A 61 -16.85 -29.27 -0.65
N SER A 62 -17.46 -30.42 -0.35
CA SER A 62 -17.51 -30.99 1.00
C SER A 62 -16.61 -32.23 1.14
N GLY A 63 -16.51 -32.73 2.37
CA GLY A 63 -15.81 -33.99 2.66
C GLY A 63 -14.32 -33.84 2.95
N PHE A 64 -13.93 -32.67 3.46
CA PHE A 64 -12.59 -32.45 3.99
C PHE A 64 -12.45 -33.08 5.37
N VAL A 65 -11.40 -33.88 5.59
CA VAL A 65 -11.22 -34.61 6.86
C VAL A 65 -9.85 -34.31 7.45
N LEU A 66 -9.81 -33.99 8.75
CA LEU A 66 -8.54 -33.88 9.49
C LEU A 66 -7.88 -35.25 9.56
N ASN A 67 -6.68 -35.38 8.99
CA ASN A 67 -5.95 -36.64 8.97
C ASN A 67 -5.02 -36.79 10.20
N LYS A 68 -4.57 -38.03 10.47
CA LYS A 68 -3.59 -38.44 11.47
C LYS A 68 -2.38 -37.50 11.53
N LYS A 69 -1.87 -37.38 12.76
CA LYS A 69 -0.70 -36.58 13.16
C LYS A 69 0.47 -36.74 12.16
N ILE A 70 1.09 -35.62 11.82
CA ILE A 70 2.37 -35.57 11.09
C ILE A 70 3.54 -35.54 12.09
N GLY A 71 4.52 -36.42 11.89
CA GLY A 71 5.85 -36.35 12.53
C GLY A 71 6.06 -37.29 13.73
N GLY A 72 7.15 -38.06 13.67
CA GLY A 72 7.93 -38.56 14.81
C GLY A 72 7.28 -39.61 15.71
N TYR A 73 7.92 -40.77 15.80
CA TYR A 73 7.74 -41.70 16.91
C TYR A 73 8.14 -40.98 18.21
N ASN A 74 7.20 -40.35 18.90
CA ASN A 74 7.40 -39.93 20.29
C ASN A 74 6.06 -39.64 20.98
N THR A 75 5.86 -40.35 22.09
CA THR A 75 4.73 -40.20 23.00
C THR A 75 4.94 -38.94 23.84
N GLY A 76 4.30 -37.82 23.47
CA GLY A 76 4.28 -36.60 24.27
C GLY A 76 3.31 -35.55 23.71
N TRP A 77 2.61 -34.83 24.59
CA TRP A 77 1.67 -33.75 24.21
C TRP A 77 2.37 -32.51 23.60
N ASN A 78 3.68 -32.39 23.78
CA ASN A 78 4.47 -31.19 23.54
C ASN A 78 5.30 -31.23 22.23
N HIS A 79 4.70 -31.65 21.11
CA HIS A 79 5.36 -31.56 19.80
C HIS A 79 4.79 -30.39 19.00
N ARG A 80 5.67 -29.46 18.63
CA ARG A 80 5.32 -28.32 17.77
C ARG A 80 5.02 -28.82 16.36
N GLN A 81 3.76 -29.06 16.05
CA GLN A 81 3.30 -29.29 14.67
C GLN A 81 3.07 -27.93 14.01
N THR A 82 3.74 -27.68 12.89
CA THR A 82 3.60 -26.42 12.13
C THR A 82 2.47 -26.48 11.11
N TYR A 83 2.01 -27.69 10.76
CA TYR A 83 0.99 -27.92 9.74
C TYR A 83 0.01 -29.02 10.15
N VAL A 84 -1.20 -28.92 9.62
CA VAL A 84 -2.30 -29.87 9.80
C VAL A 84 -2.58 -30.51 8.46
N ARG A 85 -2.65 -31.85 8.42
CA ARG A 85 -2.99 -32.59 7.20
C ARG A 85 -4.49 -32.67 7.03
N ILE A 86 -4.96 -32.30 5.84
CA ILE A 86 -6.34 -32.41 5.42
C ILE A 86 -6.42 -33.43 4.28
N TYR A 87 -7.34 -34.37 4.39
CA TYR A 87 -7.77 -35.23 3.30
C TYR A 87 -8.90 -34.54 2.53
N ASP A 88 -8.74 -34.46 1.21
CA ASP A 88 -9.76 -34.05 0.27
C ASP A 88 -10.47 -35.29 -0.28
N SER A 89 -11.81 -35.26 -0.33
CA SER A 89 -12.67 -36.33 -0.82
C SER A 89 -12.39 -36.75 -2.27
N ARG A 90 -11.67 -35.93 -3.04
CA ARG A 90 -11.14 -36.25 -4.38
C ARG A 90 -9.92 -37.18 -4.37
N GLY A 91 -9.50 -37.65 -3.20
CA GLY A 91 -8.51 -38.72 -3.07
C GLY A 91 -7.08 -38.24 -2.93
N PHE A 92 -6.86 -37.09 -2.30
CA PHE A 92 -5.51 -36.59 -2.00
C PHE A 92 -5.44 -35.88 -0.65
N GLU A 93 -4.22 -35.71 -0.14
CA GLU A 93 -3.98 -35.08 1.15
C GLU A 93 -3.05 -33.89 1.00
N PHE A 94 -3.37 -32.78 1.65
CA PHE A 94 -2.57 -31.56 1.61
C PHE A 94 -2.40 -31.00 3.03
N GLU A 95 -1.53 -30.00 3.17
CA GLU A 95 -1.17 -29.42 4.46
C GLU A 95 -1.61 -27.95 4.51
N ILE A 96 -2.24 -27.57 5.61
CA ILE A 96 -2.60 -26.19 5.95
C ILE A 96 -1.89 -25.77 7.24
N THR A 97 -1.79 -24.46 7.49
CA THR A 97 -1.23 -23.96 8.75
C THR A 97 -2.19 -24.20 9.92
N VAL A 98 -1.66 -24.20 11.14
CA VAL A 98 -2.49 -24.25 12.36
C VAL A 98 -3.42 -23.04 12.44
N GLU A 99 -2.96 -21.87 12.04
CA GLU A 99 -3.77 -20.64 11.96
C GLU A 99 -4.98 -20.82 11.04
N ASN A 100 -4.80 -21.43 9.87
CA ASN A 100 -5.91 -21.70 8.97
C ASN A 100 -6.88 -22.74 9.57
N LEU A 101 -6.40 -23.74 10.31
CA LEU A 101 -7.30 -24.65 11.04
C LEU A 101 -8.14 -23.90 12.09
N LEU A 102 -7.54 -23.01 12.88
CA LEU A 102 -8.29 -22.23 13.88
C LEU A 102 -9.37 -21.38 13.22
N TYR A 103 -9.02 -20.69 12.13
CA TYR A 103 -9.98 -19.94 11.32
C TYR A 103 -11.15 -20.80 10.80
N ILE A 104 -10.86 -22.02 10.33
CA ILE A 104 -11.89 -22.97 9.90
C ILE A 104 -12.82 -23.31 11.06
N LEU A 105 -12.27 -23.64 12.23
CA LEU A 105 -13.04 -24.04 13.41
C LEU A 105 -13.86 -22.90 14.03
N GLU A 106 -13.48 -21.64 13.80
CA GLU A 106 -14.29 -20.47 14.16
C GLU A 106 -15.53 -20.33 13.28
N ASN A 107 -15.50 -20.85 12.05
CA ASN A 107 -16.53 -20.66 11.03
C ASN A 107 -17.32 -21.95 10.71
N THR A 108 -16.87 -23.10 11.19
CA THR A 108 -17.51 -24.41 10.99
C THR A 108 -17.22 -25.39 12.12
N SER A 109 -17.96 -26.50 12.14
CA SER A 109 -17.75 -27.61 13.07
C SER A 109 -16.82 -28.67 12.48
N SER A 110 -16.09 -29.36 13.36
CA SER A 110 -15.36 -30.58 13.03
C SER A 110 -15.99 -31.77 13.76
N ILE A 111 -16.57 -32.70 13.00
CA ILE A 111 -17.28 -33.85 13.55
C ILE A 111 -16.38 -35.07 13.48
N LYS A 112 -16.14 -35.69 14.64
CA LYS A 112 -15.34 -36.92 14.75
C LYS A 112 -15.87 -37.99 13.80
N GLY A 113 -14.99 -38.49 12.93
CA GLY A 113 -15.31 -39.53 11.95
C GLY A 113 -16.02 -39.06 10.68
N LYS A 114 -16.45 -37.79 10.59
CA LYS A 114 -17.04 -37.20 9.37
C LYS A 114 -16.16 -36.11 8.76
N GLY A 115 -15.32 -35.45 9.55
CA GLY A 115 -14.44 -34.38 9.11
C GLY A 115 -14.99 -32.98 9.37
N LEU A 116 -14.54 -32.02 8.58
CA LEU A 116 -14.98 -30.64 8.60
C LEU A 116 -16.36 -30.54 7.94
N GLU A 117 -17.30 -29.89 8.62
CA GLU A 117 -18.66 -29.69 8.14
C GLU A 117 -18.74 -28.53 7.13
N GLY A 118 -19.65 -28.66 6.16
CA GLY A 118 -19.89 -27.63 5.15
C GLY A 118 -19.05 -27.78 3.89
N GLU A 119 -19.07 -26.73 3.07
CA GLU A 119 -18.33 -26.66 1.82
C GLU A 119 -17.17 -25.66 1.93
N PHE A 120 -16.13 -25.92 1.15
CA PHE A 120 -14.91 -25.16 1.18
C PHE A 120 -14.39 -24.90 -0.23
N VAL A 121 -13.57 -23.86 -0.34
CA VAL A 121 -12.78 -23.55 -1.53
C VAL A 121 -11.32 -23.32 -1.16
N TYR A 122 -10.43 -23.50 -2.12
CA TYR A 122 -9.03 -23.15 -1.96
C TYR A 122 -8.81 -21.67 -2.20
N GLY A 123 -8.03 -21.02 -1.35
CA GLY A 123 -7.63 -19.63 -1.50
C GLY A 123 -6.16 -19.43 -1.18
N TRP A 124 -5.67 -18.22 -1.45
CA TRP A 124 -4.30 -17.82 -1.17
C TRP A 124 -4.29 -16.48 -0.45
N ASP A 125 -3.66 -16.45 0.72
CA ASP A 125 -3.24 -15.21 1.36
C ASP A 125 -1.76 -14.96 1.00
N GLY A 126 -1.53 -14.02 0.09
CA GLY A 126 -0.22 -13.77 -0.48
C GLY A 126 0.40 -15.00 -1.16
N LYS A 127 1.26 -15.72 -0.44
CA LYS A 127 1.99 -16.91 -0.94
C LYS A 127 1.48 -18.22 -0.35
N ASP A 128 0.65 -18.16 0.68
CA ASP A 128 0.29 -19.29 1.50
C ASP A 128 -1.09 -19.82 1.11
N LEU A 129 -1.18 -21.15 1.04
CA LEU A 129 -2.42 -21.85 0.73
C LEU A 129 -3.31 -21.82 1.97
N ILE A 130 -4.57 -21.45 1.77
CA ILE A 130 -5.61 -21.53 2.79
C ILE A 130 -6.84 -22.27 2.26
N LEU A 131 -7.51 -23.00 3.14
CA LEU A 131 -8.82 -23.59 2.90
C LEU A 131 -9.88 -22.70 3.55
N ILE A 132 -10.87 -22.26 2.79
CA ILE A 132 -11.85 -21.24 3.21
C ILE A 132 -13.24 -21.88 3.26
N PRO A 133 -13.91 -21.89 4.42
CA PRO A 133 -15.31 -22.30 4.52
C PRO A 133 -16.23 -21.31 3.79
N ILE A 134 -17.21 -21.79 3.03
CA ILE A 134 -18.17 -20.89 2.35
C ILE A 134 -19.07 -20.12 3.34
N SER A 135 -19.16 -20.60 4.58
CA SER A 135 -19.91 -19.96 5.66
C SER A 135 -19.23 -18.68 6.16
N SER A 136 -17.93 -18.52 5.92
CA SER A 136 -17.14 -17.44 6.51
C SER A 136 -17.55 -16.06 5.96
N PRO A 137 -17.44 -14.99 6.78
CA PRO A 137 -17.65 -13.62 6.33
C PRO A 137 -16.75 -13.25 5.14
N ASP A 138 -15.48 -13.64 5.18
CA ASP A 138 -14.52 -13.33 4.12
C ASP A 138 -14.94 -13.92 2.77
N TYR A 139 -15.40 -15.18 2.73
CA TYR A 139 -15.86 -15.80 1.50
C TYR A 139 -17.05 -15.04 0.89
N LYS A 140 -18.00 -14.61 1.74
CA LYS A 140 -19.17 -13.83 1.31
C LYS A 140 -18.75 -12.49 0.72
N GLU A 141 -17.89 -11.76 1.41
CA GLU A 141 -17.37 -10.46 0.94
C GLU A 141 -16.60 -10.59 -0.38
N ILE A 142 -15.68 -11.56 -0.49
CA ILE A 142 -14.90 -11.81 -1.72
C ILE A 142 -15.83 -12.18 -2.88
N THR A 143 -16.83 -13.02 -2.63
CA THR A 143 -17.78 -13.46 -3.65
C THR A 143 -18.68 -12.32 -4.12
N GLU A 144 -19.18 -11.48 -3.20
CA GLU A 144 -19.93 -10.28 -3.54
C GLU A 144 -19.08 -9.28 -4.34
N PHE A 145 -17.85 -9.03 -3.89
CA PHE A 145 -16.93 -8.15 -4.59
C PHE A 145 -16.62 -8.64 -6.02
N ASN A 146 -16.36 -9.95 -6.18
CA ASN A 146 -16.14 -10.56 -7.49
C ASN A 146 -17.38 -10.49 -8.39
N LYS A 147 -18.58 -10.68 -7.84
CA LYS A 147 -19.84 -10.50 -8.59
C LYS A 147 -19.96 -9.07 -9.11
N ILE A 148 -19.69 -8.05 -8.28
CA ILE A 148 -19.78 -6.65 -8.70
C ILE A 148 -18.69 -6.34 -9.76
N LEU A 149 -17.46 -6.82 -9.57
CA LEU A 149 -16.39 -6.72 -10.56
C LEU A 149 -16.77 -7.32 -11.92
N HIS A 150 -17.37 -8.52 -11.93
CA HIS A 150 -17.75 -9.21 -13.15
C HIS A 150 -19.02 -8.64 -13.80
N ASN A 151 -19.87 -7.93 -13.06
CA ASN A 151 -21.07 -7.29 -13.59
C ASN A 151 -20.76 -6.11 -14.52
N LYS A 152 -19.48 -5.69 -14.65
CA LYS A 152 -19.03 -4.62 -15.54
C LYS A 152 -19.90 -3.35 -15.46
N GLN A 153 -20.45 -3.04 -14.27
CA GLN A 153 -21.06 -1.73 -14.06
C GLN A 153 -19.92 -0.71 -14.05
N ILE A 154 -19.62 -0.19 -15.24
CA ILE A 154 -18.60 0.82 -15.45
C ILE A 154 -19.21 2.14 -15.01
N ILE A 155 -18.76 2.65 -13.87
CA ILE A 155 -19.05 4.02 -13.46
C ILE A 155 -18.42 4.96 -14.49
N LYS A 156 -19.25 5.75 -15.18
CA LYS A 156 -18.78 6.72 -16.17
C LYS A 156 -18.39 8.01 -15.47
N ALA A 157 -17.44 8.74 -16.06
CA ALA A 157 -16.99 10.02 -15.53
C ALA A 157 -18.11 11.05 -15.32
N LYS A 158 -19.17 10.98 -16.12
CA LYS A 158 -20.34 11.88 -16.04
C LYS A 158 -21.29 11.56 -14.88
N ASP A 159 -21.21 10.36 -14.33
CA ASP A 159 -22.08 9.88 -13.25
C ASP A 159 -21.38 10.04 -11.87
N LEU A 160 -20.21 10.71 -11.84
CA LEU A 160 -19.50 11.00 -10.61
C LEU A 160 -20.14 12.17 -9.88
N ILE A 161 -20.37 11.99 -8.58
CA ILE A 161 -21.01 12.95 -7.69
C ILE A 161 -19.92 13.52 -6.78
N ILE A 162 -19.83 14.85 -6.73
CA ILE A 162 -18.85 15.55 -5.88
C ILE A 162 -19.15 15.22 -4.42
N GLY A 163 -18.11 14.83 -3.67
CA GLY A 163 -18.21 14.45 -2.26
C GLY A 163 -18.66 13.02 -2.02
N ALA A 164 -19.13 12.30 -3.03
CA ALA A 164 -19.55 10.91 -2.89
C ALA A 164 -18.35 9.96 -2.70
N THR A 165 -18.63 8.83 -2.05
CA THR A 165 -17.64 7.81 -1.69
C THR A 165 -17.77 6.58 -2.59
N TYR A 166 -16.65 6.11 -3.12
CA TYR A 166 -16.57 5.05 -4.11
C TYR A 166 -15.61 3.94 -3.66
N ARG A 167 -15.92 2.70 -4.06
CA ARG A 167 -15.03 1.54 -3.89
C ARG A 167 -14.20 1.32 -5.15
N THR A 168 -12.89 1.11 -5.01
CA THR A 168 -11.98 0.83 -6.13
C THR A 168 -11.79 -0.66 -6.40
N LYS A 169 -11.17 -1.00 -7.54
CA LYS A 169 -10.79 -2.40 -7.85
C LYS A 169 -9.80 -3.03 -6.89
N GLN A 170 -9.03 -2.21 -6.19
CA GLN A 170 -8.09 -2.63 -5.18
C GLN A 170 -8.74 -2.70 -3.80
N ASN A 171 -10.08 -2.60 -3.73
CA ASN A 171 -10.83 -2.58 -2.50
C ASN A 171 -10.44 -1.41 -1.57
N GLN A 172 -10.15 -0.25 -2.15
CA GLN A 172 -9.87 1.01 -1.44
C GLN A 172 -11.08 1.95 -1.50
N THR A 173 -11.12 2.91 -0.58
CA THR A 173 -12.21 3.86 -0.41
C THR A 173 -11.80 5.23 -0.88
N PHE A 174 -12.41 5.69 -1.97
CA PHE A 174 -12.07 6.95 -2.63
C PHE A 174 -13.22 7.94 -2.50
N ILE A 175 -12.93 9.17 -2.05
CA ILE A 175 -13.89 10.29 -2.05
C ILE A 175 -13.62 11.13 -3.30
N TYR A 176 -14.65 11.34 -4.13
CA TYR A 176 -14.48 12.12 -5.35
C TYR A 176 -14.54 13.63 -5.06
N ILE A 177 -13.45 14.33 -5.39
CA ILE A 177 -13.33 15.78 -5.12
C ILE A 177 -13.82 16.61 -6.30
N GLY A 178 -13.53 16.16 -7.52
CA GLY A 178 -13.95 16.86 -8.72
C GLY A 178 -12.93 16.76 -9.85
N LYS A 179 -13.13 17.59 -10.88
CA LYS A 179 -12.29 17.61 -12.07
C LYS A 179 -11.55 18.94 -12.19
N PHE A 180 -10.26 18.92 -11.89
CA PHE A 180 -9.42 20.11 -11.78
C PHE A 180 -8.15 19.96 -12.61
N ASP A 181 -7.48 21.09 -12.86
CA ASP A 181 -6.17 21.07 -13.49
C ASP A 181 -5.15 20.35 -12.59
N TYR A 182 -4.18 19.68 -13.23
CA TYR A 182 -3.08 19.01 -12.55
C TYR A 182 -1.75 19.54 -13.05
N TYR A 183 -0.94 20.03 -12.11
CA TYR A 183 0.36 20.62 -12.35
C TYR A 183 1.46 19.65 -11.94
N SER A 184 2.27 19.21 -12.90
CA SER A 184 3.44 18.36 -12.65
C SER A 184 4.72 19.18 -12.51
N LEU A 185 5.86 18.52 -12.25
CA LEU A 185 7.19 19.14 -12.15
C LEU A 185 7.22 20.27 -11.09
N TYR A 186 6.80 19.97 -9.86
CA TYR A 186 6.75 20.96 -8.75
C TYR A 186 5.87 22.18 -9.07
N GLY A 187 4.76 21.96 -9.78
CA GLY A 187 3.84 23.03 -10.16
C GLY A 187 4.18 23.73 -11.48
N LYS A 188 5.32 23.45 -12.12
CA LYS A 188 5.77 24.26 -13.27
C LYS A 188 5.04 23.98 -14.58
N LYS A 189 4.37 22.83 -14.71
CA LYS A 189 3.70 22.43 -15.97
C LYS A 189 2.28 21.96 -15.74
N CYS A 190 1.30 22.72 -16.23
CA CYS A 190 -0.06 22.21 -16.35
C CYS A 190 -0.09 21.08 -17.39
N THR A 191 -0.64 19.94 -17.00
CA THR A 191 -0.73 18.74 -17.85
C THR A 191 -2.15 18.43 -18.32
N GLY A 192 -3.11 19.29 -17.96
CA GLY A 192 -4.53 19.18 -18.26
C GLY A 192 -5.39 18.84 -17.04
N LYS A 193 -6.66 18.53 -17.30
CA LYS A 193 -7.66 18.23 -16.27
C LYS A 193 -7.70 16.76 -15.88
N TYR A 194 -7.71 16.49 -14.59
CA TYR A 194 -7.76 15.16 -13.99
C TYR A 194 -8.96 15.07 -13.05
N HIS A 195 -9.45 13.85 -12.85
CA HIS A 195 -10.37 13.52 -11.76
C HIS A 195 -9.56 13.32 -10.49
N TRP A 196 -9.87 14.10 -9.46
CA TRP A 196 -9.21 14.07 -8.16
C TRP A 196 -10.03 13.22 -7.19
N PHE A 197 -9.36 12.26 -6.58
CA PHE A 197 -9.91 11.42 -5.52
C PHE A 197 -9.03 11.54 -4.29
N TYR A 198 -9.64 11.50 -3.12
CA TYR A 198 -8.92 11.35 -1.87
C TYR A 198 -9.00 9.88 -1.42
N ASN A 199 -7.85 9.28 -1.16
CA ASN A 199 -7.71 7.89 -0.72
C ASN A 199 -7.75 7.85 0.80
N VAL A 200 -8.83 7.31 1.36
CA VAL A 200 -9.07 7.30 2.81
C VAL A 200 -8.02 6.46 3.54
N GLU A 201 -7.60 5.32 2.97
CA GLU A 201 -6.63 4.43 3.60
C GLU A 201 -5.19 4.99 3.58
N ARG A 202 -4.84 5.82 2.60
CA ARG A 202 -3.49 6.39 2.43
C ARG A 202 -3.34 7.83 2.94
N ASP A 203 -4.44 8.51 3.24
CA ASP A 203 -4.47 9.95 3.53
C ASP A 203 -3.75 10.78 2.44
N ASP A 204 -3.97 10.42 1.18
CA ASP A 204 -3.37 11.12 0.03
C ASP A 204 -4.38 11.33 -1.12
N PHE A 205 -3.95 12.07 -2.14
CA PHE A 205 -4.75 12.31 -3.34
C PHE A 205 -4.26 11.47 -4.52
N GLU A 206 -5.21 10.83 -5.19
CA GLU A 206 -5.02 10.06 -6.41
C GLU A 206 -5.69 10.78 -7.58
N GLN A 207 -4.96 10.97 -8.70
CA GLN A 207 -5.46 11.69 -9.87
C GLN A 207 -5.49 10.81 -11.10
N PHE A 208 -6.64 10.79 -11.80
CA PHE A 208 -6.82 10.02 -13.03
C PHE A 208 -7.33 10.88 -14.17
N ARG A 209 -6.70 10.77 -15.35
CA ARG A 209 -7.26 11.37 -16.59
C ARG A 209 -8.59 10.71 -16.99
N SER A 210 -8.71 9.41 -16.72
CA SER A 210 -9.88 8.60 -17.01
C SER A 210 -10.17 7.69 -15.82
N VAL A 211 -11.44 7.63 -15.43
CA VAL A 211 -11.94 6.78 -14.34
C VAL A 211 -12.38 5.40 -14.81
N LEU A 212 -12.25 5.13 -16.11
CA LEU A 212 -12.59 3.84 -16.71
C LEU A 212 -11.85 2.72 -15.98
N ASN A 213 -12.58 1.72 -15.51
CA ASN A 213 -12.03 0.56 -14.81
C ASN A 213 -11.31 0.87 -13.49
N LYS A 214 -11.50 2.04 -12.87
CA LYS A 214 -10.91 2.38 -11.57
C LYS A 214 -11.85 2.14 -10.40
N LEU A 215 -13.12 2.49 -10.60
CA LEU A 215 -14.18 2.38 -9.59
C LEU A 215 -15.07 1.16 -9.87
N ILE A 216 -15.56 0.52 -8.82
CA ILE A 216 -16.45 -0.63 -8.86
C ILE A 216 -17.87 -0.22 -8.51
N SER A 217 -18.05 0.49 -7.39
CA SER A 217 -19.38 0.80 -6.85
C SER A 217 -19.35 2.12 -6.10
N ILE A 218 -20.54 2.71 -5.96
CA ILE A 218 -20.80 3.81 -5.01
C ILE A 218 -21.05 3.17 -3.65
N ILE A 219 -20.35 3.64 -2.63
CA ILE A 219 -20.56 3.25 -1.23
C ILE A 219 -21.62 4.18 -0.63
N ASP A 220 -21.44 5.48 -0.82
CA ASP A 220 -22.33 6.53 -0.37
C ASP A 220 -22.41 7.62 -1.43
N SER A 221 -23.61 8.02 -1.80
CA SER A 221 -23.87 9.10 -2.76
C SER A 221 -23.90 10.47 -2.12
N ASP A 222 -24.05 10.55 -0.80
CA ASP A 222 -24.11 11.81 -0.07
C ASP A 222 -22.71 12.43 0.06
N CYS A 223 -22.68 13.74 0.30
CA CYS A 223 -21.44 14.47 0.47
C CYS A 223 -20.77 14.04 1.78
N HIS A 224 -19.54 13.53 1.67
CA HIS A 224 -18.76 13.12 2.83
C HIS A 224 -18.58 14.27 3.84
N GLU A 225 -18.77 13.99 5.13
CA GLU A 225 -18.71 14.99 6.22
C GLU A 225 -17.43 15.84 6.20
N ASN A 226 -16.28 15.20 6.01
CA ASN A 226 -14.97 15.85 5.96
C ASN A 226 -14.59 16.44 4.58
N TYR A 227 -15.54 16.54 3.64
CA TYR A 227 -15.25 17.01 2.29
C TYR A 227 -14.59 18.39 2.28
N ALA A 228 -15.06 19.32 3.11
CA ALA A 228 -14.51 20.68 3.20
C ALA A 228 -13.02 20.67 3.61
N ASP A 229 -12.66 19.87 4.60
CA ASP A 229 -11.29 19.75 5.08
C ASP A 229 -10.39 19.08 4.04
N ILE A 230 -10.90 18.03 3.38
CA ILE A 230 -10.19 17.36 2.29
C ILE A 230 -9.98 18.32 1.12
N PHE A 231 -10.99 19.11 0.74
CA PHE A 231 -10.84 20.12 -0.30
C PHE A 231 -9.80 21.17 0.08
N HIS A 232 -9.83 21.63 1.33
CA HIS A 232 -8.84 22.55 1.86
C HIS A 232 -7.42 21.95 1.86
N LYS A 233 -7.25 20.65 2.12
CA LYS A 233 -5.95 19.96 1.94
C LYS A 233 -5.50 19.98 0.48
N MET A 234 -6.41 19.68 -0.47
CA MET A 234 -6.10 19.65 -1.91
C MET A 234 -5.60 21.01 -2.41
N GLU A 235 -6.27 22.08 -2.01
CA GLU A 235 -5.93 23.46 -2.40
C GLU A 235 -4.54 23.92 -1.94
N GLY A 236 -4.00 23.32 -0.87
CA GLY A 236 -2.63 23.55 -0.39
C GLY A 236 -1.56 22.76 -1.14
N SER A 237 -1.94 21.95 -2.14
CA SER A 237 -1.01 21.14 -2.91
C SER A 237 -0.51 21.86 -4.16
N TYR A 238 0.81 21.78 -4.41
CA TYR A 238 1.40 22.31 -5.65
C TYR A 238 0.93 21.56 -6.91
N PHE A 239 0.35 20.37 -6.75
CA PHE A 239 -0.25 19.62 -7.85
C PHE A 239 -1.59 20.23 -8.30
N TYR A 240 -2.28 20.96 -7.41
CA TYR A 240 -3.56 21.62 -7.70
C TYR A 240 -3.35 23.07 -8.13
N SER A 241 -2.54 23.81 -7.39
CA SER A 241 -2.18 25.19 -7.71
C SER A 241 -0.67 25.31 -7.78
N PRO A 242 -0.07 25.79 -8.86
CA PRO A 242 1.38 25.84 -9.00
C PRO A 242 2.02 26.83 -8.02
N ILE A 243 3.29 26.63 -7.71
CA ILE A 243 4.07 27.58 -6.88
C ILE A 243 4.25 28.88 -7.68
N ASP A 244 3.96 30.00 -7.04
CA ASP A 244 4.15 31.33 -7.60
C ASP A 244 5.41 31.97 -7.00
N GLU A 245 6.53 31.81 -7.72
CA GLU A 245 7.82 32.35 -7.30
C GLU A 245 7.80 33.89 -7.19
N SER A 246 6.86 34.59 -7.82
CA SER A 246 6.71 36.06 -7.71
C SER A 246 6.15 36.52 -6.36
N LYS A 247 5.46 35.63 -5.65
CA LYS A 247 4.89 35.86 -4.31
C LYS A 247 5.81 35.43 -3.19
N ASN A 248 7.00 34.93 -3.50
CA ASN A 248 7.99 34.53 -2.51
C ASN A 248 8.32 35.68 -1.57
N GLU A 249 8.20 35.42 -0.27
CA GLU A 249 8.46 36.41 0.77
C GLU A 249 9.70 36.02 1.58
N TYR A 250 10.66 36.95 1.62
CA TYR A 250 11.87 36.80 2.42
C TYR A 250 11.69 37.58 3.72
N ILE A 251 11.52 36.84 4.82
CA ILE A 251 11.24 37.43 6.13
C ILE A 251 12.50 37.30 6.98
N GLU A 252 12.93 38.42 7.57
CA GLU A 252 14.08 38.44 8.47
C GLU A 252 13.75 37.74 9.79
N TYR A 253 14.66 36.90 10.26
CA TYR A 253 14.61 36.39 11.62
C TYR A 253 14.82 37.55 12.59
N SER A 254 14.16 37.52 13.74
CA SER A 254 14.64 38.27 14.91
C SER A 254 15.95 37.67 15.43
N LEU A 255 16.72 38.45 16.19
CA LEU A 255 17.98 37.97 16.77
C LEU A 255 17.77 36.72 17.65
N GLU A 256 16.68 36.69 18.41
CA GLU A 256 16.35 35.57 19.29
C GLU A 256 15.96 34.31 18.51
N GLU A 257 15.10 34.42 17.49
CA GLU A 257 14.75 33.28 16.63
C GLU A 257 15.97 32.75 15.86
N PHE A 258 16.87 33.64 15.43
CA PHE A 258 18.12 33.25 14.80
C PHE A 258 19.01 32.46 15.77
N LYS A 259 19.21 32.97 17.00
CA LYS A 259 19.99 32.28 18.04
C LYS A 259 19.37 30.93 18.40
N GLU A 260 18.04 30.85 18.48
CA GLU A 260 17.31 29.62 18.76
C GLU A 260 17.53 28.59 17.65
N LYS A 261 17.33 28.97 16.39
CA LYS A 261 17.57 28.10 15.24
C LYS A 261 19.02 27.62 15.16
N MET A 262 19.98 28.48 15.52
CA MET A 262 21.40 28.10 15.56
C MET A 262 21.73 27.06 16.65
N LYS A 263 20.89 26.88 17.68
CA LYS A 263 21.06 25.80 18.68
C LYS A 263 20.72 24.41 18.09
N ASP A 264 19.97 24.36 16.99
CA ASP A 264 19.62 23.11 16.32
C ASP A 264 20.75 22.51 15.46
N ASP A 265 21.90 23.20 15.34
CA ASP A 265 23.09 22.72 14.61
C ASP A 265 23.79 21.57 15.36
N LYS A 266 23.13 20.42 15.46
CA LYS A 266 23.67 19.19 16.06
C LYS A 266 24.56 18.40 15.10
N THR A 267 24.70 18.82 13.84
CA THR A 267 25.07 17.90 12.75
C THR A 267 26.31 18.26 11.95
N CYS A 268 27.11 19.27 12.33
CA CYS A 268 28.33 19.72 11.63
C CYS A 268 28.18 20.09 10.14
N TRP A 269 26.97 20.02 9.59
CA TRP A 269 26.64 20.35 8.20
C TRP A 269 26.26 21.82 7.99
N GLY A 270 26.04 22.58 9.07
CA GLY A 270 25.59 23.97 9.04
C GLY A 270 24.10 24.10 8.67
N ILE A 271 23.50 25.23 9.04
CA ILE A 271 22.08 25.53 8.82
C ILE A 271 21.93 26.46 7.62
N GLU A 272 20.94 26.20 6.77
CA GLU A 272 20.64 27.03 5.59
C GLU A 272 19.72 28.20 5.95
N PHE A 273 20.12 29.40 5.53
CA PHE A 273 19.37 30.64 5.61
C PHE A 273 19.37 31.32 4.24
N TYR A 274 18.65 32.43 4.13
CA TYR A 274 18.83 33.40 3.06
C TYR A 274 19.48 34.68 3.59
N ALA A 275 20.35 35.30 2.81
CA ALA A 275 20.87 36.63 3.07
C ALA A 275 20.86 37.39 1.76
N ASN A 276 20.21 38.56 1.72
CA ASN A 276 20.03 39.32 0.49
C ASN A 276 19.47 38.47 -0.67
N ARG A 277 18.47 37.62 -0.37
CA ARG A 277 17.84 36.65 -1.30
C ARG A 277 18.74 35.53 -1.85
N GLU A 278 20.01 35.47 -1.46
CA GLU A 278 20.91 34.37 -1.78
C GLU A 278 20.92 33.33 -0.67
N LYS A 279 21.05 32.05 -1.03
CA LYS A 279 21.19 30.99 -0.03
C LYS A 279 22.56 31.06 0.63
N VAL A 280 22.57 31.06 1.95
CA VAL A 280 23.77 30.99 2.77
C VAL A 280 23.68 29.83 3.73
N ARG A 281 24.82 29.27 4.08
CA ARG A 281 24.93 28.20 5.07
C ARG A 281 25.81 28.68 6.21
N ILE A 282 25.27 28.65 7.43
CA ILE A 282 25.92 29.17 8.62
C ILE A 282 26.24 28.00 9.55
N TYR A 283 27.47 27.98 10.05
CA TYR A 283 27.96 26.95 10.97
C TYR A 283 28.00 27.50 12.40
N SER A 284 27.84 26.61 13.38
CA SER A 284 27.95 26.91 14.82
C SER A 284 29.26 27.60 15.23
N ASP A 285 30.35 27.43 14.47
CA ASP A 285 31.63 28.10 14.70
C ASP A 285 31.77 29.49 14.05
N GLY A 286 30.66 30.05 13.57
CA GLY A 286 30.57 31.39 12.99
C GLY A 286 31.01 31.50 11.53
N ARG A 287 31.30 30.36 10.87
CA ARG A 287 31.56 30.34 9.42
C ARG A 287 30.28 30.50 8.62
N ILE A 288 30.36 31.20 7.50
CA ILE A 288 29.28 31.34 6.51
C ILE A 288 29.81 30.90 5.15
N LYS A 289 29.01 30.11 4.42
CA LYS A 289 29.22 29.81 3.00
C LYS A 289 28.08 30.38 2.16
N TYR A 290 28.41 31.28 1.25
CA TYR A 290 27.47 31.77 0.23
C TYR A 290 27.37 30.75 -0.90
N LEU A 291 26.17 30.23 -1.15
CA LEU A 291 25.93 29.13 -2.08
C LEU A 291 25.56 29.70 -3.47
N LYS A 292 26.52 29.71 -4.42
CA LYS A 292 26.25 30.09 -5.82
C LYS A 292 25.92 28.86 -6.68
N GLY A 293 24.66 28.78 -7.14
CA GLY A 293 24.20 27.85 -8.20
C GLY A 293 24.20 26.36 -7.82
N ARG A 294 23.20 25.60 -8.30
CA ARG A 294 23.13 24.14 -8.10
C ARG A 294 23.08 23.44 -9.46
N SER A 295 24.14 22.72 -9.82
CA SER A 295 24.09 21.60 -10.77
C SER A 295 24.14 20.31 -9.96
N THR A 296 23.52 19.24 -10.45
CA THR A 296 23.13 18.01 -9.72
C THR A 296 24.26 17.23 -9.05
N LEU A 297 25.54 17.61 -9.22
CA LEU A 297 26.68 16.89 -8.63
C LEU A 297 27.71 17.76 -7.89
N TYR A 298 27.84 19.08 -8.13
CA TYR A 298 28.81 19.95 -7.43
C TYR A 298 28.38 21.43 -7.37
N THR A 299 28.66 22.10 -6.25
CA THR A 299 28.54 23.55 -6.07
C THR A 299 29.81 24.24 -6.61
N TYR A 300 29.69 25.06 -7.65
CA TYR A 300 30.84 25.81 -8.21
C TYR A 300 31.05 27.10 -7.43
N GLY A 301 31.98 27.04 -6.46
CA GLY A 301 32.49 28.20 -5.74
C GLY A 301 31.65 28.59 -4.51
N TYR A 302 32.36 28.83 -3.42
CA TYR A 302 31.80 29.42 -2.20
C TYR A 302 32.72 30.55 -1.74
N ARG A 303 32.12 31.68 -1.36
CA ARG A 303 32.81 32.67 -0.54
C ARG A 303 32.61 32.25 0.90
N GLU A 304 33.70 32.16 1.66
CA GLU A 304 33.66 31.84 3.08
C GLU A 304 34.04 33.07 3.89
N GLU A 305 33.26 33.36 4.92
CA GLU A 305 33.55 34.40 5.91
C GLU A 305 33.42 33.79 7.30
N LYS A 306 34.18 34.31 8.27
CA LYS A 306 34.13 33.86 9.65
C LYS A 306 33.91 35.05 10.57
N TYR A 307 32.93 34.92 11.44
CA TYR A 307 32.59 35.91 12.45
C TYR A 307 32.85 35.33 13.84
N ASN A 308 33.29 36.16 14.78
CA ASN A 308 33.67 35.71 16.12
C ASN A 308 32.47 35.61 17.08
N ASN A 309 31.36 36.26 16.75
CA ASN A 309 30.13 36.23 17.56
C ASN A 309 28.88 36.25 16.64
N LEU A 310 27.78 35.68 17.15
CA LEU A 310 26.53 35.51 16.40
C LEU A 310 25.76 36.83 16.19
N GLU A 311 25.97 37.83 17.04
CA GLU A 311 25.28 39.13 16.95
C GLU A 311 25.84 39.99 15.82
N GLU A 312 27.16 40.06 15.71
CA GLU A 312 27.88 40.71 14.61
C GLU A 312 27.53 40.03 13.28
N LEU A 313 27.51 38.70 13.28
CA LEU A 313 27.03 37.90 12.16
C LEU A 313 25.60 38.31 11.78
N TYR A 314 24.65 38.24 12.71
CA TYR A 314 23.25 38.59 12.50
C TYR A 314 23.08 40.00 11.92
N ASN A 315 23.73 40.99 12.53
CA ASN A 315 23.66 42.38 12.09
C ASN A 315 24.21 42.58 10.68
N LYS A 316 25.21 41.78 10.28
CA LYS A 316 25.82 41.87 8.96
C LYS A 316 24.99 41.21 7.87
N ILE A 317 24.51 39.99 8.10
CA ILE A 317 23.85 39.18 7.07
C ILE A 317 22.33 39.29 7.08
N ARG A 318 21.73 39.71 8.20
CA ARG A 318 20.28 39.80 8.42
C ARG A 318 19.57 38.55 7.90
N PRO A 319 19.77 37.39 8.58
CA PRO A 319 19.33 36.11 8.09
C PRO A 319 17.81 36.11 7.86
N GLN A 320 17.40 35.51 6.75
CA GLN A 320 16.02 35.45 6.29
C GLN A 320 15.58 34.00 6.12
N TYR A 321 14.29 33.75 6.28
CA TYR A 321 13.63 32.56 5.76
C TYR A 321 12.74 32.90 4.58
N LEU A 322 12.43 31.88 3.78
CA LEU A 322 11.63 32.01 2.57
C LEU A 322 10.28 31.34 2.78
N ASN A 323 9.22 32.14 2.76
CA ASN A 323 7.86 31.65 2.61
C ASN A 323 7.54 31.55 1.12
N THR A 324 7.04 30.38 0.71
CA THR A 324 6.60 30.16 -0.67
C THR A 324 5.09 30.00 -0.72
N TYR A 325 4.49 30.63 -1.73
CA TYR A 325 3.05 30.68 -1.91
C TYR A 325 2.66 30.00 -3.22
N LEU A 326 1.47 29.43 -3.22
CA LEU A 326 0.83 28.95 -4.42
C LEU A 326 0.18 30.11 -5.18
N LEU A 327 -0.09 29.89 -6.47
CA LEU A 327 -0.77 30.87 -7.33
C LEU A 327 -2.13 31.30 -6.77
N ASN A 328 -2.88 30.38 -6.15
CA ASN A 328 -4.13 30.66 -5.43
C ASN A 328 -3.95 31.47 -4.13
N GLY A 329 -2.72 31.84 -3.75
CA GLY A 329 -2.41 32.68 -2.60
C GLY A 329 -2.19 31.91 -1.29
N ARG A 330 -2.33 30.58 -1.27
CA ARG A 330 -2.11 29.78 -0.06
C ARG A 330 -0.62 29.62 0.23
N LEU A 331 -0.26 29.66 1.51
CA LEU A 331 1.09 29.33 1.96
C LEU A 331 1.37 27.84 1.70
N TYR A 332 2.38 27.55 0.89
CA TYR A 332 2.78 26.17 0.56
C TYR A 332 3.84 25.66 1.52
N ARG A 333 4.86 26.48 1.77
CA ARG A 333 5.96 26.15 2.68
C ARG A 333 6.33 27.36 3.48
N GLU A 334 6.21 27.22 4.79
CA GLU A 334 6.83 28.12 5.75
C GLU A 334 8.33 27.81 5.85
N GLY A 335 9.16 28.83 5.79
CA GLY A 335 10.62 28.67 5.80
C GLY A 335 11.26 28.63 7.20
N LYS A 336 10.45 28.82 8.26
CA LYS A 336 10.90 29.04 9.63
C LYS A 336 11.51 27.79 10.28
#